data_AF-H9F5M5-F1
#
_entry.id   AF-H9F5M5-F1
#
_cell.length_a   1.000
_cell.length_b   1.000
_cell.length_c   1.000
_cell.angle_alpha   90.00
_cell.angle_beta   90.00
_cell.angle_gamma   90.00
#
_symmetry.space_group_name_H-M   'P 1'
#
loop_
_entity.id
_entity.type
_entity.pdbx_description
1 polymer ?
#
loop_
_entity_poly.entity_id
_entity_poly.type
_entity_poly.pdbx_seq_one_letter_code
_entity_poly.pdbx_strand_id
1 'polypeptide(L)'
;KMYQFNAVCRPGIFCQQDFAGGDIADLKVDSDYVYTDSLFYMDHKSAKMLLAFYEKIGTLGCEIDAYGDFLQALGPGATVEYTRNTSNVVKEGSELVEMRQRIFHLLKGTSLNVVVLNNSKFYHIGTTEEYLFYFTSDNSLKSELGLQSITFSIFPDIPECSCKTSCIIQSILDSRCSVAPGSVVEYSRLGPDVSVGENCIISGSYILTKAALPAHSFVCSLSLKMNRCLKYSTMAFGVQDNLKKSVKTLSDIKLLQFFGVCFLSCLDVWNLKVTEELFSGNKTCLSLWTARIFPVCSSLSDSVTTSLKMLNAVKNKSAFSLNSYKLLSIEEMLIYKDVEDMITYREQIFLEISLKSNLI
;
A
#
# COMPACT_ATOMS: atom_id res chain seq x y z
N LYS A 1 -18.11 -8.27 -5.04
CA LYS A 1 -18.17 -7.88 -3.61
C LYS A 1 -19.15 -6.73 -3.36
N MET A 2 -19.10 -5.60 -4.08
CA MET A 2 -19.98 -4.43 -3.83
C MET A 2 -21.49 -4.75 -3.88
N TYR A 3 -21.94 -5.58 -4.83
CA TYR A 3 -23.33 -6.06 -4.90
C TYR A 3 -23.78 -6.91 -3.69
N GLN A 4 -22.87 -7.62 -3.03
CA GLN A 4 -23.21 -8.42 -1.84
C GLN A 4 -23.42 -7.56 -0.59
N PHE A 5 -22.95 -6.31 -0.60
CA PHE A 5 -23.08 -5.37 0.53
C PHE A 5 -24.10 -4.26 0.29
N ASN A 6 -24.94 -4.36 -0.76
CA ASN A 6 -25.91 -3.33 -1.13
C ASN A 6 -25.30 -1.94 -1.36
N ALA A 7 -24.01 -1.86 -1.70
CA ALA A 7 -23.34 -0.60 -2.01
C ALA A 7 -23.73 -0.03 -3.39
N VAL A 8 -24.42 -0.83 -4.20
CA VAL A 8 -24.94 -0.42 -5.52
C VAL A 8 -26.42 -0.09 -5.36
N CYS A 9 -26.76 1.18 -5.59
CA CYS A 9 -28.15 1.59 -5.63
C CYS A 9 -28.73 1.20 -7.00
N ARG A 10 -29.70 0.27 -6.99
CA ARG A 10 -30.49 -0.01 -8.19
C ARG A 10 -31.58 1.04 -8.29
N PRO A 11 -31.82 1.64 -9.47
CA PRO A 11 -32.94 2.54 -9.62
C PRO A 11 -34.23 1.79 -9.27
N GLY A 12 -34.89 2.20 -8.17
CA GLY A 12 -36.33 2.00 -8.08
C GLY A 12 -36.97 2.71 -9.27
N ILE A 13 -38.06 2.17 -9.80
CA ILE A 13 -38.77 2.69 -10.97
C ILE A 13 -39.06 4.18 -10.78
N PHE A 14 -38.17 5.05 -11.24
CA PHE A 14 -38.41 6.48 -11.35
C PHE A 14 -39.10 6.67 -12.68
N CYS A 15 -40.36 7.10 -12.63
CA CYS A 15 -41.10 7.51 -13.82
C CYS A 15 -40.27 8.57 -14.56
N GLN A 16 -39.86 8.24 -15.78
CA GLN A 16 -39.45 9.22 -16.78
C GLN A 16 -40.63 10.16 -17.01
N GLN A 17 -40.61 11.33 -16.39
CA GLN A 17 -41.35 12.47 -16.87
C GLN A 17 -40.35 13.54 -17.29
N ASP A 18 -40.40 13.82 -18.59
CA ASP A 18 -40.05 15.07 -19.26
C ASP A 18 -38.56 15.44 -19.38
N PHE A 19 -37.88 14.78 -20.31
CA PHE A 19 -36.91 15.45 -21.17
C PHE A 19 -37.13 15.00 -22.64
N ALA A 20 -38.02 15.71 -23.33
CA ALA A 20 -38.15 15.61 -24.77
C ALA A 20 -37.22 16.64 -25.43
N GLY A 21 -36.33 16.16 -26.31
CA GLY A 21 -35.71 16.98 -27.36
C GLY A 21 -34.20 16.84 -27.51
N GLY A 22 -33.78 16.04 -28.49
CA GLY A 22 -32.45 16.16 -29.11
C GLY A 22 -31.76 14.82 -29.35
N ASP A 23 -31.51 14.50 -30.63
CA ASP A 23 -30.69 13.36 -31.08
C ASP A 23 -29.30 13.40 -30.43
N ILE A 24 -29.11 12.61 -29.38
CA ILE A 24 -27.80 12.21 -28.89
C ILE A 24 -27.76 10.70 -29.03
N ALA A 25 -26.80 10.23 -29.82
CA ALA A 25 -26.48 8.82 -29.97
C ALA A 25 -26.49 8.14 -28.59
N ASP A 26 -27.19 7.01 -28.53
CA ASP A 26 -27.43 6.15 -27.36
C ASP A 26 -26.12 5.77 -26.65
N LEU A 27 -25.55 6.71 -25.89
CA LEU A 27 -24.58 6.43 -24.85
C LEU A 27 -25.39 5.68 -23.80
N LYS A 28 -25.27 4.34 -23.80
CA LYS A 28 -25.66 3.53 -22.66
C LYS A 28 -24.95 4.08 -21.42
N VAL A 29 -25.62 4.99 -20.74
CA VAL A 29 -25.26 5.38 -19.38
C VAL A 29 -25.53 4.12 -18.56
N ASP A 30 -24.48 3.50 -18.03
CA ASP A 30 -24.65 2.39 -17.10
C ASP A 30 -25.63 2.84 -16.01
N SER A 31 -26.72 2.09 -15.84
CA SER A 31 -27.83 2.44 -14.94
C SER A 31 -27.50 2.31 -13.46
N ASP A 32 -26.29 1.85 -13.16
CA ASP A 32 -25.83 1.49 -11.83
C ASP A 32 -24.93 2.61 -11.29
N TYR A 33 -25.39 3.25 -10.21
CA TYR A 33 -24.64 4.28 -9.50
C TYR A 33 -23.90 3.65 -8.32
N VAL A 34 -22.61 3.97 -8.21
CA VAL A 34 -21.79 3.65 -7.04
C VAL A 34 -21.60 4.93 -6.23
N TYR A 35 -22.11 4.96 -5.01
CA TYR A 35 -21.77 5.99 -4.05
C TYR A 35 -20.48 5.57 -3.35
N THR A 36 -19.45 6.40 -3.44
CA THR A 36 -18.22 6.22 -2.67
C THR A 36 -18.16 7.25 -1.56
N ASP A 37 -17.71 6.82 -0.39
CA ASP A 37 -17.40 7.66 0.74
C ASP A 37 -15.94 8.13 0.71
N SER A 38 -15.18 7.96 -0.38
CA SER A 38 -13.74 8.27 -0.46
C SER A 38 -13.37 9.71 -0.13
N LEU A 39 -14.36 10.61 -0.08
CA LEU A 39 -14.20 11.99 0.34
C LEU A 39 -15.51 12.48 0.96
N PHE A 40 -15.42 13.11 2.13
CA PHE A 40 -16.54 13.82 2.72
C PHE A 40 -16.10 15.17 3.29
N TYR A 41 -17.04 16.11 3.34
CA TYR A 41 -16.84 17.44 3.87
C TYR A 41 -17.77 17.65 5.06
N MET A 42 -17.31 18.43 6.04
CA MET A 42 -18.13 18.85 7.17
C MET A 42 -18.50 20.31 7.00
N ASP A 43 -19.76 20.65 7.24
CA ASP A 43 -20.17 22.05 7.34
C ASP A 43 -19.63 22.70 8.62
N HIS A 44 -19.67 24.03 8.67
CA HIS A 44 -19.16 24.80 9.81
C HIS A 44 -19.85 24.42 11.13
N LYS A 45 -21.15 24.05 11.10
CA LYS A 45 -21.90 23.66 12.29
C LYS A 45 -21.41 22.34 12.86
N SER A 46 -21.24 21.33 12.00
CA SER A 46 -20.75 20.00 12.37
C SER A 46 -19.30 20.05 12.85
N ALA A 47 -18.45 20.84 12.18
CA ALA A 47 -17.08 21.08 12.60
C ALA A 47 -17.00 21.72 14.00
N LYS A 48 -17.81 22.77 14.27
CA LYS A 48 -17.88 23.38 15.61
C LYS A 48 -18.38 22.43 16.68
N MET A 49 -19.35 21.57 16.34
CA MET A 49 -19.87 20.57 17.28
C MET A 49 -18.81 19.55 17.68
N LEU A 50 -18.05 19.02 16.71
CA LEU A 50 -16.94 18.10 16.97
C LEU A 50 -15.80 18.77 17.73
N LEU A 51 -15.48 20.04 17.41
CA LEU A 51 -14.49 20.82 18.15
C LEU A 51 -14.89 21.04 19.60
N ALA A 52 -16.12 21.48 19.86
CA ALA A 52 -16.63 21.67 21.22
C ALA A 52 -16.68 20.35 22.01
N PHE A 53 -16.98 19.23 21.33
CA PHE A 53 -16.87 17.91 21.93
C PHE A 53 -15.42 17.59 22.31
N TYR A 54 -14.46 17.80 21.40
CA TYR A 54 -13.03 17.61 21.65
C TYR A 54 -12.53 18.48 22.83
N GLU A 55 -12.90 19.76 22.86
CA GLU A 55 -12.55 20.68 23.95
C GLU A 55 -13.08 20.21 25.31
N LYS A 56 -14.25 19.55 25.34
CA LYS A 56 -14.84 19.00 26.57
C LYS A 56 -14.15 17.73 27.05
N ILE A 57 -13.71 16.87 26.14
CA ILE A 57 -13.12 15.56 26.48
C ILE A 57 -11.61 15.62 26.65
N GLY A 58 -10.95 16.61 26.05
CA GLY A 58 -9.50 16.72 26.01
C GLY A 58 -8.86 15.73 25.03
N THR A 59 -7.62 15.37 25.30
CA THR A 59 -6.83 14.48 24.44
C THR A 59 -7.52 13.12 24.27
N LEU A 60 -7.63 12.66 23.02
CA LEU A 60 -8.17 11.33 22.71
C LEU A 60 -7.21 10.23 23.18
N GLY A 61 -7.70 9.29 24.00
CA GLY A 61 -6.97 8.12 24.46
C GLY A 61 -7.05 6.89 23.53
N CYS A 62 -7.81 7.00 22.44
CA CYS A 62 -8.04 5.91 21.48
C CYS A 62 -8.07 6.43 20.04
N GLU A 63 -7.89 5.50 19.10
CA GLU A 63 -7.98 5.78 17.66
C GLU A 63 -9.44 5.86 17.22
N ILE A 64 -9.79 6.95 16.54
CA ILE A 64 -11.12 7.21 15.98
C ILE A 64 -11.00 7.24 14.46
N ASP A 65 -11.85 6.48 13.79
CA ASP A 65 -11.88 6.38 12.33
C ASP A 65 -12.93 7.33 11.76
N ALA A 66 -12.52 8.29 10.93
CA ALA A 66 -13.43 9.30 10.41
C ALA A 66 -14.59 8.69 9.60
N TYR A 67 -14.32 7.65 8.81
CA TYR A 67 -15.34 6.98 7.99
C TYR A 67 -16.26 6.12 8.84
N GLY A 68 -15.70 5.22 9.63
CA GLY A 68 -16.43 4.29 10.48
C GLY A 68 -17.17 4.98 11.62
N ASP A 69 -16.57 5.97 12.27
CA ASP A 69 -17.13 6.58 13.48
C ASP A 69 -17.99 7.82 13.20
N PHE A 70 -17.68 8.60 12.15
CA PHE A 70 -18.50 9.78 11.82
C PHE A 70 -19.62 9.46 10.84
N LEU A 71 -19.33 8.84 9.70
CA LEU A 71 -20.33 8.67 8.64
C LEU A 71 -21.41 7.65 9.01
N GLN A 72 -21.07 6.57 9.70
CA GLN A 72 -22.06 5.55 10.08
C GLN A 72 -23.17 6.13 10.97
N ALA A 73 -22.86 7.10 11.84
CA ALA A 73 -23.85 7.73 12.72
C ALA A 73 -24.91 8.56 11.97
N LEU A 74 -24.63 8.98 10.74
CA LEU A 74 -25.48 9.88 9.97
C LEU A 74 -26.57 9.16 9.17
N GLY A 75 -26.46 7.83 9.03
CA GLY A 75 -27.43 7.04 8.28
C GLY A 75 -28.82 7.03 8.94
N PRO A 76 -29.92 7.02 8.16
CA PRO A 76 -31.27 6.97 8.72
C PRO A 76 -31.55 5.67 9.50
N GLY A 77 -30.82 4.58 9.18
CA GLY A 77 -30.86 3.30 9.90
C GLY A 77 -29.70 3.11 10.88
N ALA A 78 -28.97 4.17 11.24
CA ALA A 78 -27.78 4.05 12.08
C ALA A 78 -28.12 3.58 13.49
N THR A 79 -27.43 2.52 13.92
CA THR A 79 -27.58 1.90 15.24
C THR A 79 -26.26 1.96 15.99
N VAL A 80 -26.29 1.85 17.32
CA VAL A 80 -25.08 2.01 18.14
C VAL A 80 -24.15 0.79 18.08
N GLU A 81 -24.63 -0.33 17.57
CA GLU A 81 -23.96 -1.63 17.61
C GLU A 81 -22.64 -1.63 16.83
N TYR A 82 -22.51 -0.83 15.76
CA TYR A 82 -21.27 -0.78 14.98
C TYR A 82 -20.07 -0.28 15.80
N THR A 83 -20.29 0.50 16.87
CA THR A 83 -19.21 1.05 17.69
C THR A 83 -18.40 -0.04 18.39
N ARG A 84 -18.96 -1.26 18.47
CA ARG A 84 -18.32 -2.47 19.00
C ARG A 84 -17.49 -3.21 17.95
N ASN A 85 -17.56 -2.84 16.68
CA ASN A 85 -16.74 -3.43 15.63
C ASN A 85 -15.33 -2.82 15.65
N THR A 86 -14.35 -3.60 16.10
CA THR A 86 -12.96 -3.19 16.24
C THR A 86 -12.07 -3.59 15.06
N SER A 87 -12.62 -4.20 14.00
CA SER A 87 -11.84 -4.71 12.86
C SER A 87 -10.97 -3.67 12.14
N ASN A 88 -11.35 -2.39 12.21
CA ASN A 88 -10.65 -1.29 11.55
C ASN A 88 -9.64 -0.55 12.45
N VAL A 89 -9.48 -0.94 13.72
CA VAL A 89 -8.66 -0.20 14.69
C VAL A 89 -7.34 -0.91 14.96
N VAL A 90 -6.24 -0.18 15.04
CA VAL A 90 -4.89 -0.75 15.26
C VAL A 90 -4.70 -1.16 16.73
N LYS A 91 -5.33 -0.46 17.67
CA LYS A 91 -5.30 -0.76 19.10
C LYS A 91 -6.68 -0.68 19.74
N GLU A 92 -7.15 -1.79 20.30
CA GLU A 92 -8.35 -1.84 21.13
C GLU A 92 -8.05 -1.25 22.51
N GLY A 93 -8.21 0.07 22.65
CA GLY A 93 -8.19 0.73 23.96
C GLY A 93 -9.43 0.40 24.78
N SER A 94 -9.31 0.35 26.10
CA SER A 94 -10.45 0.11 27.01
C SER A 94 -11.58 1.15 26.86
N GLU A 95 -11.24 2.36 26.41
CA GLU A 95 -12.15 3.48 26.23
C GLU A 95 -12.73 3.59 24.80
N LEU A 96 -12.26 2.75 23.85
CA LEU A 96 -12.59 2.88 22.44
C LEU A 96 -14.11 2.82 22.18
N VAL A 97 -14.76 1.78 22.71
CA VAL A 97 -16.20 1.58 22.50
C VAL A 97 -17.00 2.72 23.12
N GLU A 98 -16.63 3.16 24.32
CA GLU A 98 -17.29 4.28 24.99
C GLU A 98 -17.16 5.57 24.17
N MET A 99 -15.95 5.90 23.70
CA MET A 99 -15.71 7.11 22.91
C MET A 99 -16.50 7.08 21.60
N ARG A 100 -16.50 5.95 20.89
CA ARG A 100 -17.28 5.76 19.66
C ARG A 100 -18.78 5.90 19.89
N GLN A 101 -19.30 5.38 21.01
CA GLN A 101 -20.70 5.60 21.39
C GLN A 101 -21.00 7.07 21.63
N ARG A 102 -20.11 7.81 22.31
CA ARG A 102 -20.30 9.25 22.54
C ARG A 102 -20.32 10.03 21.23
N ILE A 103 -19.43 9.72 20.31
CA ILE A 103 -19.38 10.29 18.95
C ILE A 103 -20.65 9.94 18.17
N PHE A 104 -21.10 8.69 18.22
CA PHE A 104 -22.34 8.25 17.59
C PHE A 104 -23.54 9.07 18.06
N HIS A 105 -23.73 9.22 19.38
CA HIS A 105 -24.85 9.99 19.93
C HIS A 105 -24.74 11.49 19.63
N LEU A 106 -23.52 12.03 19.50
CA LEU A 106 -23.30 13.42 19.11
C LEU A 106 -23.72 13.68 17.66
N LEU A 107 -23.39 12.76 16.76
CA LEU A 107 -23.59 12.92 15.32
C LEU A 107 -24.95 12.44 14.83
N LYS A 108 -25.59 11.50 15.54
CA LYS A 108 -26.88 10.94 15.16
C LYS A 108 -27.93 12.02 14.95
N GLY A 109 -28.58 12.00 13.78
CA GLY A 109 -29.58 12.98 13.38
C GLY A 109 -29.00 14.23 12.70
N THR A 110 -27.68 14.31 12.54
CA THR A 110 -27.06 15.31 11.66
C THR A 110 -27.34 14.96 10.21
N SER A 111 -27.75 15.95 9.40
CA SER A 111 -28.09 15.74 7.99
C SER A 111 -26.87 15.32 7.18
N LEU A 112 -26.99 14.19 6.46
CA LEU A 112 -26.03 13.76 5.44
C LEU A 112 -26.56 14.14 4.06
N ASN A 113 -25.79 14.96 3.34
CA ASN A 113 -26.06 15.28 1.94
C ASN A 113 -25.05 14.54 1.06
N VAL A 114 -25.53 13.91 -0.01
CA VAL A 114 -24.70 13.16 -0.96
C VAL A 114 -24.61 13.94 -2.26
N VAL A 115 -23.39 14.24 -2.70
CA VAL A 115 -23.13 14.82 -4.02
C VAL A 115 -22.82 13.68 -4.99
N VAL A 116 -23.61 13.56 -6.05
CA VAL A 116 -23.45 12.49 -7.04
C VAL A 116 -22.60 12.99 -8.20
N LEU A 117 -21.49 12.30 -8.45
CA LEU A 117 -20.60 12.58 -9.58
C LEU A 117 -21.00 11.69 -10.76
N ASN A 118 -22.01 12.11 -11.53
CA ASN A 118 -22.62 11.31 -12.59
C ASN A 118 -21.65 10.93 -13.73
N ASN A 119 -20.59 11.71 -13.94
CA ASN A 119 -19.55 11.47 -14.95
C ASN A 119 -18.22 11.14 -14.28
N SER A 120 -18.22 10.16 -13.39
CA SER A 120 -17.01 9.70 -12.70
C SER A 120 -16.81 8.20 -12.87
N LYS A 121 -15.54 7.80 -12.86
CA LYS A 121 -15.12 6.40 -12.84
C LYS A 121 -14.26 6.19 -11.62
N PHE A 122 -14.54 5.12 -10.88
CA PHE A 122 -13.82 4.81 -9.67
C PHE A 122 -12.80 3.70 -9.93
N TYR A 123 -11.55 3.96 -9.55
CA TYR A 123 -10.48 2.99 -9.58
C TYR A 123 -10.01 2.72 -8.16
N HIS A 124 -10.13 1.47 -7.74
CA HIS A 124 -9.62 1.01 -6.46
C HIS A 124 -8.23 0.41 -6.61
N ILE A 125 -7.24 0.98 -5.93
CA ILE A 125 -5.87 0.44 -5.87
C ILE A 125 -5.54 0.14 -4.42
N GLY A 126 -6.09 -0.95 -3.88
CA GLY A 126 -5.91 -1.35 -2.48
C GLY A 126 -4.95 -2.52 -2.28
N THR A 127 -4.54 -3.19 -3.36
CA THR A 127 -3.58 -4.28 -3.34
C THR A 127 -2.40 -4.02 -4.28
N THR A 128 -1.27 -4.66 -3.99
CA THR A 128 -0.09 -4.73 -4.87
C THR A 128 -0.43 -5.32 -6.24
N GLU A 129 -1.33 -6.31 -6.32
CA GLU A 129 -1.78 -6.88 -7.60
C GLU A 129 -2.62 -5.88 -8.41
N GLU A 130 -3.54 -5.15 -7.76
CA GLU A 130 -4.27 -4.05 -8.40
C GLU A 130 -3.31 -2.96 -8.88
N TYR A 131 -2.33 -2.57 -8.06
CA TYR A 131 -1.31 -1.60 -8.44
C TYR A 131 -0.55 -2.04 -9.71
N LEU A 132 -0.07 -3.29 -9.75
CA LEU A 132 0.57 -3.83 -10.96
C LEU A 132 -0.38 -3.83 -12.15
N PHE A 133 -1.62 -4.29 -11.98
CA PHE A 133 -2.62 -4.34 -13.05
C PHE A 133 -2.85 -2.96 -13.67
N TYR A 134 -3.09 -1.94 -12.84
CA TYR A 134 -3.40 -0.59 -13.32
C TYR A 134 -2.22 0.12 -13.98
N PHE A 135 -1.00 -0.09 -13.47
CA PHE A 135 0.19 0.56 -14.05
C PHE A 135 0.77 -0.19 -15.25
N THR A 136 0.40 -1.45 -15.50
CA THR A 136 1.06 -2.27 -16.54
C THR A 136 0.11 -2.88 -17.58
N SER A 137 -1.14 -3.17 -17.22
CA SER A 137 -2.07 -3.96 -18.03
C SER A 137 -3.36 -3.22 -18.38
N ASP A 138 -3.91 -2.37 -17.50
CA ASP A 138 -5.14 -1.63 -17.78
C ASP A 138 -4.87 -0.42 -18.67
N ASN A 139 -5.37 -0.47 -19.90
CA ASN A 139 -5.28 0.65 -20.83
C ASN A 139 -6.29 1.76 -20.52
N SER A 140 -7.36 1.46 -19.78
CA SER A 140 -8.42 2.44 -19.49
C SER A 140 -7.91 3.54 -18.56
N LEU A 141 -7.36 3.16 -17.39
CA LEU A 141 -6.78 4.12 -16.45
C LEU A 141 -5.64 4.90 -17.09
N LYS A 142 -4.77 4.22 -17.84
CA LYS A 142 -3.65 4.86 -18.54
C LYS A 142 -4.14 5.93 -19.52
N SER A 143 -5.12 5.60 -20.36
CA SER A 143 -5.68 6.54 -21.34
C SER A 143 -6.42 7.70 -20.68
N GLU A 144 -7.18 7.44 -19.62
CA GLU A 144 -7.99 8.46 -18.96
C GLU A 144 -7.15 9.46 -18.15
N LEU A 145 -6.04 9.01 -17.55
CA LEU A 145 -5.13 9.85 -16.76
C LEU A 145 -3.86 10.28 -17.52
N GLY A 146 -3.69 9.87 -18.78
CA GLY A 146 -2.50 10.16 -19.57
C GLY A 146 -1.22 9.52 -19.02
N LEU A 147 -1.31 8.36 -18.37
CA LEU A 147 -0.15 7.67 -17.80
C LEU A 147 0.69 7.01 -18.90
N GLN A 148 2.00 7.22 -18.81
CA GLN A 148 2.97 6.61 -19.74
C GLN A 148 3.65 5.40 -19.10
N SER A 149 3.99 4.40 -19.92
CA SER A 149 4.76 3.23 -19.47
C SER A 149 6.16 3.62 -19.00
N ILE A 150 6.76 4.67 -19.57
CA ILE A 150 8.04 5.21 -19.12
C ILE A 150 7.82 6.69 -18.87
N THR A 151 7.85 7.10 -17.60
CA THR A 151 7.64 8.49 -17.18
C THR A 151 8.91 9.03 -16.57
N PHE A 152 9.45 10.10 -17.16
CA PHE A 152 10.59 10.86 -16.64
C PHE A 152 11.74 9.95 -16.16
N SER A 153 12.20 9.04 -17.02
CA SER A 153 13.14 7.97 -16.67
C SER A 153 14.24 7.84 -17.72
N ILE A 154 15.40 7.35 -17.31
CA ILE A 154 16.44 6.87 -18.23
C ILE A 154 16.24 5.37 -18.37
N PHE A 155 15.76 4.97 -19.53
CA PHE A 155 15.60 3.58 -19.93
C PHE A 155 15.92 3.49 -21.42
N PRO A 156 16.69 2.50 -21.89
CA PRO A 156 16.94 2.35 -23.31
C PRO A 156 15.64 2.00 -24.01
N ASP A 157 15.43 2.56 -25.19
CA ASP A 157 14.30 2.20 -26.04
C ASP A 157 14.27 0.69 -26.26
N ILE A 158 13.27 0.02 -25.68
CA ILE A 158 12.90 -1.36 -26.02
C ILE A 158 11.72 -1.26 -26.98
N PRO A 159 11.77 -1.94 -28.15
CA PRO A 159 10.63 -1.99 -29.06
C PRO A 159 9.38 -2.51 -28.35
N GLU A 160 8.27 -1.78 -28.43
CA GLU A 160 6.97 -2.21 -27.90
C GLU A 160 6.51 -3.49 -28.62
N CYS A 161 6.65 -4.65 -27.98
CA CYS A 161 6.25 -5.93 -28.57
C CYS A 161 5.60 -6.89 -27.55
N SER A 162 4.79 -6.38 -26.62
CA SER A 162 3.95 -7.21 -25.76
C SER A 162 2.71 -6.48 -25.23
N CYS A 163 1.59 -7.19 -25.08
CA CYS A 163 0.34 -6.65 -24.52
C CYS A 163 0.43 -6.22 -23.04
N LYS A 164 1.50 -6.61 -22.33
CA LYS A 164 1.86 -6.09 -21.01
C LYS A 164 3.19 -5.37 -21.14
N THR A 165 3.24 -4.10 -20.75
CA THR A 165 4.49 -3.33 -20.70
C THR A 165 4.94 -3.22 -19.24
N SER A 166 6.24 -3.06 -19.01
CA SER A 166 6.73 -2.59 -17.72
C SER A 166 6.37 -1.12 -17.54
N CYS A 167 6.26 -0.68 -16.28
CA CYS A 167 6.07 0.73 -15.93
C CYS A 167 7.31 1.25 -15.21
N ILE A 168 7.98 2.27 -15.76
CA ILE A 168 9.19 2.86 -15.21
C ILE A 168 8.90 4.33 -14.88
N ILE A 169 9.02 4.71 -13.61
CA ILE A 169 8.67 6.06 -13.12
C ILE A 169 9.89 6.65 -12.41
N GLN A 170 10.37 7.81 -12.85
CA GLN A 170 11.48 8.54 -12.23
C GLN A 170 12.64 7.62 -11.81
N SER A 171 13.11 6.80 -12.76
CA SER A 171 14.14 5.78 -12.49
C SER A 171 15.25 5.80 -13.53
N ILE A 172 16.41 5.28 -13.15
CA ILE A 172 17.61 5.21 -14.00
C ILE A 172 18.02 3.76 -14.13
N LEU A 173 17.88 3.22 -15.33
CA LEU A 173 18.18 1.84 -15.64
C LEU A 173 19.31 1.81 -16.65
N ASP A 174 20.34 1.02 -16.37
CA ASP A 174 21.42 0.77 -17.31
C ASP A 174 20.90 0.07 -18.57
N SER A 175 21.59 0.29 -19.70
CA SER A 175 21.27 -0.32 -20.98
C SER A 175 21.17 -1.83 -21.05
N ARG A 176 21.87 -2.52 -20.15
CA ARG A 176 21.85 -3.98 -20.07
C ARG A 176 20.85 -4.51 -19.03
N CYS A 177 20.21 -3.63 -18.26
CA CYS A 177 19.16 -4.01 -17.33
C CYS A 177 17.93 -4.52 -18.09
N SER A 178 17.35 -5.63 -17.63
CA SER A 178 16.12 -6.18 -18.21
C SER A 178 14.98 -6.12 -17.21
N VAL A 179 13.84 -5.57 -17.62
CA VAL A 179 12.61 -5.56 -16.83
C VAL A 179 11.53 -6.35 -17.54
N ALA A 180 11.10 -7.46 -16.96
CA ALA A 180 10.06 -8.29 -17.55
C ALA A 180 8.67 -7.61 -17.46
N PRO A 181 7.73 -7.99 -18.34
CA PRO A 181 6.37 -7.43 -18.38
C PRO A 181 5.62 -7.48 -17.06
N GLY A 182 4.68 -6.55 -16.89
CA GLY A 182 3.82 -6.52 -15.69
C GLY A 182 4.51 -5.98 -14.45
N SER A 183 5.78 -5.56 -14.53
CA SER A 183 6.55 -5.01 -13.41
C SER A 183 6.54 -3.48 -13.39
N VAL A 184 6.60 -2.92 -12.18
CA VAL A 184 6.73 -1.48 -11.92
C VAL A 184 8.07 -1.20 -11.25
N VAL A 185 8.83 -0.25 -11.78
CA VAL A 185 10.07 0.27 -11.20
C VAL A 185 9.92 1.77 -11.00
N GLU A 186 9.96 2.21 -9.75
CA GLU A 186 9.81 3.62 -9.40
C GLU A 186 10.95 4.11 -8.49
N TYR A 187 11.37 5.36 -8.70
CA TYR A 187 12.37 6.03 -7.87
C TYR A 187 13.62 5.18 -7.64
N SER A 188 14.11 4.46 -8.64
CA SER A 188 15.14 3.44 -8.47
C SER A 188 16.30 3.60 -9.44
N ARG A 189 17.45 3.02 -9.08
CA ARG A 189 18.65 2.93 -9.91
C ARG A 189 19.06 1.47 -10.09
N LEU A 190 18.99 0.96 -11.32
CA LEU A 190 19.33 -0.44 -11.63
C LEU A 190 20.53 -0.51 -12.57
N GLY A 191 21.54 -1.28 -12.18
CA GLY A 191 22.78 -1.50 -12.91
C GLY A 191 22.65 -2.49 -14.07
N PRO A 192 23.73 -2.67 -14.84
CA PRO A 192 23.74 -3.45 -16.08
C PRO A 192 23.39 -4.93 -15.91
N ASP A 193 23.75 -5.52 -14.78
CA ASP A 193 23.59 -6.96 -14.54
C ASP A 193 22.34 -7.28 -13.68
N VAL A 194 21.36 -6.38 -13.71
CA VAL A 194 20.09 -6.53 -12.98
C VAL A 194 19.00 -7.06 -13.90
N SER A 195 18.40 -8.19 -13.53
CA SER A 195 17.25 -8.77 -14.21
C SER A 195 16.04 -8.81 -13.30
N VAL A 196 14.96 -8.11 -13.67
CA VAL A 196 13.70 -8.04 -12.94
C VAL A 196 12.70 -9.01 -13.54
N GLY A 197 12.22 -9.98 -12.75
CA GLY A 197 11.16 -10.91 -13.15
C GLY A 197 9.81 -10.22 -13.35
N GLU A 198 8.83 -10.98 -13.85
CA GLU A 198 7.48 -10.45 -14.13
C GLU A 198 6.73 -10.08 -12.85
N ASN A 199 5.80 -9.13 -12.95
CA ASN A 199 4.89 -8.73 -11.88
C ASN A 199 5.63 -8.35 -10.58
N CYS A 200 6.76 -7.65 -10.70
CA CYS A 200 7.53 -7.13 -9.58
C CYS A 200 7.19 -5.66 -9.31
N ILE A 201 7.32 -5.23 -8.05
CA ILE A 201 7.33 -3.82 -7.66
C ILE A 201 8.69 -3.50 -7.07
N ILE A 202 9.38 -2.50 -7.62
CA ILE A 202 10.65 -1.99 -7.10
C ILE A 202 10.49 -0.50 -6.82
N SER A 203 10.71 -0.08 -5.58
CA SER A 203 10.53 1.31 -5.17
C SER A 203 11.68 1.81 -4.29
N GLY A 204 12.30 2.92 -4.68
CA GLY A 204 13.35 3.56 -3.88
C GLY A 204 14.67 2.78 -3.82
N SER A 205 14.90 1.81 -4.71
CA SER A 205 16.01 0.87 -4.59
C SER A 205 17.22 1.27 -5.43
N TYR A 206 18.42 0.97 -4.92
CA TYR A 206 19.67 1.12 -5.65
C TYR A 206 20.37 -0.23 -5.79
N ILE A 207 20.46 -0.77 -7.01
CA ILE A 207 20.99 -2.11 -7.30
C ILE A 207 22.08 -1.98 -8.34
N LEU A 208 23.35 -1.90 -7.93
CA LEU A 208 24.49 -1.83 -8.86
C LEU A 208 25.07 -3.20 -9.22
N THR A 209 24.98 -4.14 -8.29
CA THR A 209 25.59 -5.46 -8.43
C THR A 209 24.67 -6.40 -9.18
N LYS A 210 25.24 -7.49 -9.72
CA LYS A 210 24.48 -8.54 -10.38
C LYS A 210 23.37 -9.05 -9.47
N ALA A 211 22.12 -8.90 -9.90
CA ALA A 211 20.96 -9.28 -9.13
C ALA A 211 19.85 -9.81 -10.03
N ALA A 212 19.27 -10.94 -9.64
CA ALA A 212 18.06 -11.47 -10.26
C ALA A 212 16.91 -11.36 -9.25
N LEU A 213 15.91 -10.56 -9.59
CA LEU A 213 14.70 -10.44 -8.78
C LEU A 213 13.70 -11.50 -9.26
N PRO A 214 13.27 -12.42 -8.38
CA PRO A 214 12.22 -13.38 -8.71
C PRO A 214 10.94 -12.69 -9.17
N ALA A 215 10.20 -13.30 -10.10
CA ALA A 215 8.85 -12.84 -10.42
C ALA A 215 7.98 -12.74 -9.16
N HIS A 216 7.00 -11.85 -9.17
CA HIS A 216 6.07 -11.63 -8.05
C HIS A 216 6.75 -11.11 -6.77
N SER A 217 7.86 -10.38 -6.89
CA SER A 217 8.55 -9.77 -5.75
C SER A 217 8.15 -8.31 -5.54
N PHE A 218 7.90 -7.94 -4.30
CA PHE A 218 7.85 -6.56 -3.84
C PHE A 218 9.19 -6.21 -3.20
N VAL A 219 9.83 -5.13 -3.63
CA VAL A 219 11.10 -4.61 -3.11
C VAL A 219 10.95 -3.12 -2.88
N CYS A 220 10.95 -2.67 -1.63
CA CYS A 220 10.92 -1.26 -1.29
C CYS A 220 11.94 -0.93 -0.21
N SER A 221 12.84 -0.02 -0.54
CA SER A 221 13.92 0.40 0.36
C SER A 221 13.53 1.64 1.15
N LEU A 222 13.81 1.62 2.45
CA LEU A 222 13.56 2.73 3.35
C LEU A 222 14.86 3.25 3.94
N SER A 223 15.00 4.57 3.94
CA SER A 223 15.95 5.28 4.79
C SER A 223 15.41 5.31 6.22
N LEU A 224 16.28 5.05 7.19
CA LEU A 224 15.95 4.93 8.60
C LEU A 224 16.82 5.85 9.44
N LYS A 225 16.20 6.70 10.26
CA LYS A 225 16.90 7.51 11.27
C LYS A 225 16.95 6.76 12.59
N MET A 226 18.08 6.13 12.88
CA MET A 226 18.28 5.35 14.09
C MET A 226 19.44 5.91 14.91
N ASN A 227 19.21 6.32 16.15
CA ASN A 227 20.23 6.89 17.03
C ASN A 227 21.03 8.04 16.37
N ARG A 228 20.34 8.91 15.63
CA ARG A 228 20.91 10.01 14.81
C ARG A 228 21.77 9.56 13.62
N CYS A 229 21.98 8.27 13.41
CA CYS A 229 22.63 7.73 12.23
C CYS A 229 21.61 7.37 11.16
N LEU A 230 21.97 7.66 9.91
CA LEU A 230 21.24 7.16 8.75
C LEU A 230 21.60 5.69 8.52
N LYS A 231 20.57 4.86 8.38
CA LYS A 231 20.64 3.42 8.08
C LYS A 231 19.61 3.11 7.00
N TYR A 232 19.66 1.90 6.46
CA TYR A 232 18.75 1.47 5.41
C TYR A 232 18.23 0.07 5.68
N SER A 233 16.99 -0.20 5.32
CA SER A 233 16.44 -1.55 5.30
C SER A 233 15.51 -1.68 4.10
N THR A 234 15.51 -2.85 3.48
CA THR A 234 14.67 -3.12 2.30
C THR A 234 13.64 -4.17 2.61
N MET A 235 12.36 -3.81 2.45
CA MET A 235 11.25 -4.74 2.47
C MET A 235 11.27 -5.56 1.18
N ALA A 236 11.65 -6.82 1.27
CA ALA A 236 11.59 -7.78 0.16
C ALA A 236 10.65 -8.94 0.53
N PHE A 237 9.52 -9.09 -0.16
CA PHE A 237 8.52 -10.13 0.09
C PHE A 237 7.69 -10.39 -1.17
N GLY A 238 6.71 -11.30 -1.13
CA GLY A 238 5.89 -11.63 -2.29
C GLY A 238 4.75 -10.64 -2.49
N VAL A 239 4.45 -10.25 -3.73
CA VAL A 239 3.32 -9.32 -4.01
C VAL A 239 1.97 -9.85 -3.51
N GLN A 240 1.84 -11.16 -3.29
CA GLN A 240 0.63 -11.80 -2.75
C GLN A 240 0.70 -12.12 -1.25
N ASP A 241 1.79 -11.77 -0.56
CA ASP A 241 1.93 -12.07 0.87
C ASP A 241 0.93 -11.26 1.68
N ASN A 242 0.14 -11.95 2.51
CA ASN A 242 -0.77 -11.29 3.44
C ASN A 242 -0.02 -10.88 4.71
N LEU A 243 0.61 -9.71 4.66
CA LEU A 243 1.48 -9.21 5.73
C LEU A 243 0.78 -9.08 7.09
N LYS A 244 -0.53 -8.79 7.07
CA LYS A 244 -1.35 -8.54 8.26
C LYS A 244 -2.08 -9.76 8.76
N LYS A 245 -2.07 -10.90 8.04
CA LYS A 245 -2.60 -12.16 8.56
C LYS A 245 -1.85 -12.47 9.85
N SER A 246 -2.59 -12.63 10.93
CA SER A 246 -2.01 -12.82 12.25
C SER A 246 -2.41 -14.15 12.88
N VAL A 247 -1.55 -14.62 13.77
CA VAL A 247 -1.80 -15.76 14.65
C VAL A 247 -1.60 -15.32 16.10
N LYS A 248 -2.25 -16.03 17.04
CA LYS A 248 -2.24 -15.66 18.46
C LYS A 248 -1.08 -16.27 19.25
N THR A 249 -0.50 -17.36 18.75
CA THR A 249 0.50 -18.14 19.47
C THR A 249 1.70 -18.47 18.58
N LEU A 250 2.88 -18.63 19.20
CA LEU A 250 4.10 -19.02 18.48
C LEU A 250 3.97 -20.38 17.79
N SER A 251 3.20 -21.32 18.34
CA SER A 251 2.96 -22.64 17.74
C SER A 251 2.21 -22.57 16.40
N ASP A 252 1.48 -21.49 16.17
CA ASP A 252 0.66 -21.29 14.97
C ASP A 252 1.41 -20.54 13.86
N ILE A 253 2.67 -20.15 14.05
CA ILE A 253 3.50 -19.42 13.07
C ILE A 253 3.59 -20.14 11.72
N LYS A 254 3.52 -21.47 11.73
CA LYS A 254 3.45 -22.31 10.51
C LYS A 254 2.24 -22.02 9.60
N LEU A 255 1.22 -21.34 10.09
CA LEU A 255 0.03 -20.95 9.32
C LEU A 255 0.23 -19.64 8.54
N LEU A 256 1.31 -18.91 8.82
CA LEU A 256 1.75 -17.76 8.04
C LEU A 256 2.58 -18.24 6.84
N GLN A 257 2.56 -17.44 5.78
CA GLN A 257 3.30 -17.71 4.56
C GLN A 257 4.11 -16.48 4.17
N PHE A 258 5.33 -16.71 3.70
CA PHE A 258 6.22 -15.70 3.14
C PHE A 258 6.70 -16.21 1.78
N PHE A 259 6.43 -15.45 0.72
CA PHE A 259 6.75 -15.81 -0.65
C PHE A 259 6.22 -17.20 -1.05
N GLY A 260 4.98 -17.51 -0.65
CA GLY A 260 4.32 -18.81 -0.89
C GLY A 260 4.88 -19.99 -0.08
N VAL A 261 5.86 -19.77 0.80
CA VAL A 261 6.48 -20.79 1.66
C VAL A 261 5.98 -20.63 3.10
N CYS A 262 5.84 -21.76 3.80
CA CYS A 262 5.54 -21.76 5.24
C CYS A 262 6.55 -20.88 6.00
N PHE A 263 6.07 -19.91 6.77
CA PHE A 263 6.94 -18.92 7.42
C PHE A 263 7.92 -19.57 8.40
N LEU A 264 7.51 -20.64 9.09
CA LEU A 264 8.41 -21.41 9.97
C LEU A 264 9.62 -21.96 9.19
N SER A 265 9.41 -22.49 7.98
CA SER A 265 10.50 -22.98 7.13
C SER A 265 11.40 -21.85 6.62
N CYS A 266 10.85 -20.65 6.41
CA CYS A 266 11.66 -19.46 6.07
C CYS A 266 12.57 -19.08 7.25
N LEU A 267 12.08 -19.13 8.48
CA LEU A 267 12.90 -18.86 9.67
C LEU A 267 14.06 -19.85 9.81
N ASP A 268 13.82 -21.13 9.51
CA ASP A 268 14.89 -22.15 9.48
C ASP A 268 15.96 -21.83 8.43
N VAL A 269 15.54 -21.45 7.21
CA VAL A 269 16.44 -20.99 6.13
C VAL A 269 17.27 -19.79 6.58
N TRP A 270 16.68 -18.90 7.38
CA TRP A 270 17.33 -17.69 7.87
C TRP A 270 18.10 -17.86 9.19
N ASN A 271 18.13 -19.08 9.74
CA ASN A 271 18.72 -19.41 11.04
C ASN A 271 18.15 -18.55 12.18
N LEU A 272 16.86 -18.23 12.13
CA LEU A 272 16.15 -17.45 13.14
C LEU A 272 15.35 -18.36 14.06
N LYS A 273 15.45 -18.10 15.37
CA LYS A 273 14.66 -18.83 16.37
C LYS A 273 13.27 -18.22 16.51
N VAL A 274 12.28 -19.08 16.68
CA VAL A 274 10.92 -18.66 17.03
C VAL A 274 10.88 -18.29 18.51
N THR A 275 10.94 -16.99 18.78
CA THR A 275 10.83 -16.44 20.14
C THR A 275 9.86 -15.27 20.15
N GLU A 276 9.43 -14.84 21.33
CA GLU A 276 8.64 -13.60 21.47
C GLU A 276 9.38 -12.38 20.90
N GLU A 277 10.71 -12.35 20.96
CA GLU A 277 11.54 -11.25 20.44
C GLU A 277 11.57 -11.18 18.91
N LEU A 278 11.17 -12.24 18.21
CA LEU A 278 11.01 -12.21 16.75
C LEU A 278 9.94 -11.20 16.33
N PHE A 279 8.97 -10.88 17.18
CA PHE A 279 7.87 -9.98 16.83
C PHE A 279 7.95 -8.66 17.60
N SER A 280 7.75 -7.54 16.91
CA SER A 280 7.54 -6.22 17.49
C SER A 280 6.11 -6.07 18.03
N GLY A 281 5.88 -5.02 18.82
CA GLY A 281 4.54 -4.64 19.23
C GLY A 281 3.81 -5.69 20.08
N ASN A 282 2.54 -5.91 19.76
CA ASN A 282 1.62 -6.74 20.53
C ASN A 282 1.89 -8.25 20.34
N LYS A 283 2.18 -8.94 21.46
CA LYS A 283 2.47 -10.38 21.49
C LYS A 283 1.28 -11.28 21.21
N THR A 284 0.06 -10.75 21.18
CA THR A 284 -1.14 -11.53 20.83
C THR A 284 -1.50 -11.46 19.34
N CYS A 285 -0.75 -10.69 18.55
CA CYS A 285 -0.95 -10.51 17.12
C CYS A 285 0.37 -10.68 16.36
N LEU A 286 0.72 -11.94 16.08
CA LEU A 286 1.97 -12.31 15.41
C LEU A 286 1.74 -12.37 13.90
N SER A 287 2.41 -11.52 13.13
CA SER A 287 2.23 -11.41 11.67
C SER A 287 3.56 -11.09 10.98
N LEU A 288 3.60 -11.14 9.64
CA LEU A 288 4.80 -10.68 8.91
C LEU A 288 5.03 -9.18 9.08
N TRP A 289 3.97 -8.40 9.29
CA TRP A 289 4.05 -6.96 9.58
C TRP A 289 4.87 -6.67 10.84
N THR A 290 4.71 -7.52 11.87
CA THR A 290 5.41 -7.40 13.15
C THR A 290 6.67 -8.26 13.25
N ALA A 291 6.95 -9.12 12.27
CA ALA A 291 8.13 -9.99 12.30
C ALA A 291 9.43 -9.23 11.98
N ARG A 292 10.43 -9.34 12.87
CA ARG A 292 11.77 -8.78 12.72
C ARG A 292 12.64 -9.65 11.82
N ILE A 293 12.41 -9.54 10.53
CA ILE A 293 13.14 -10.30 9.50
C ILE A 293 13.93 -9.41 8.53
N PHE A 294 13.74 -8.08 8.56
CA PHE A 294 14.36 -7.18 7.58
C PHE A 294 15.69 -6.63 8.10
N PRO A 295 16.82 -6.88 7.40
CA PRO A 295 18.15 -6.50 7.86
C PRO A 295 18.42 -5.00 7.73
N VAL A 296 18.98 -4.41 8.80
CA VAL A 296 19.47 -3.04 8.81
C VAL A 296 20.90 -3.00 8.29
N CYS A 297 21.13 -2.19 7.25
CA CYS A 297 22.41 -2.01 6.58
C CYS A 297 22.90 -0.56 6.65
N SER A 298 24.18 -0.36 6.35
CA SER A 298 24.83 0.96 6.30
C SER A 298 24.62 1.73 5.01
N SER A 299 24.27 1.04 3.91
CA SER A 299 24.01 1.66 2.62
C SER A 299 22.72 1.12 1.99
N LEU A 300 22.13 1.93 1.11
CA LEU A 300 20.94 1.57 0.35
C LEU A 300 21.17 0.29 -0.49
N SER A 301 22.29 0.22 -1.21
CA SER A 301 22.65 -0.93 -2.06
C SER A 301 22.87 -2.21 -1.27
N ASP A 302 23.52 -2.13 -0.10
CA ASP A 302 23.69 -3.30 0.77
C ASP A 302 22.36 -3.80 1.30
N SER A 303 21.44 -2.90 1.63
CA SER A 303 20.11 -3.27 2.13
C SER A 303 19.33 -4.07 1.08
N VAL A 304 19.33 -3.64 -0.18
CA VAL A 304 18.64 -4.35 -1.26
C VAL A 304 19.32 -5.69 -1.54
N THR A 305 20.66 -5.68 -1.65
CA THR A 305 21.43 -6.90 -1.92
C THR A 305 21.19 -7.97 -0.85
N THR A 306 21.17 -7.56 0.42
CA THR A 306 20.95 -8.48 1.55
C THR A 306 19.51 -9.00 1.56
N SER A 307 18.51 -8.14 1.38
CA SER A 307 17.11 -8.55 1.32
C SER A 307 16.80 -9.44 0.10
N LEU A 308 17.46 -9.24 -1.04
CA LEU A 308 17.35 -10.14 -2.19
C LEU A 308 18.02 -11.49 -1.95
N LYS A 309 19.14 -11.55 -1.22
CA LYS A 309 19.74 -12.83 -0.78
C LYS A 309 18.79 -13.58 0.15
N MET A 310 18.16 -12.88 1.09
CA MET A 310 17.14 -13.43 1.99
C MET A 310 15.96 -14.03 1.22
N LEU A 311 15.42 -13.30 0.23
CA LEU A 311 14.30 -13.76 -0.60
C LEU A 311 14.68 -14.96 -1.48
N ASN A 312 15.83 -14.88 -2.15
CA ASN A 312 16.34 -15.97 -2.99
C ASN A 312 16.67 -17.23 -2.17
N ALA A 313 17.10 -17.08 -0.92
CA ALA A 313 17.36 -18.19 -0.01
C ALA A 313 16.09 -19.01 0.26
N VAL A 314 14.95 -18.35 0.44
CA VAL A 314 13.64 -19.02 0.58
C VAL A 314 13.28 -19.76 -0.70
N LYS A 315 13.38 -19.08 -1.85
CA LYS A 315 13.04 -19.68 -3.16
C LYS A 315 13.90 -20.91 -3.48
N ASN A 316 15.19 -20.84 -3.20
CA ASN A 316 16.16 -21.89 -3.52
C ASN A 316 16.34 -22.92 -2.40
N LYS A 317 15.67 -22.73 -1.25
CA LYS A 317 15.85 -23.55 -0.03
C LYS A 317 17.31 -23.64 0.42
N SER A 318 18.05 -22.56 0.28
CA SER A 318 19.48 -22.48 0.63
C SER A 318 19.67 -21.70 1.91
N ALA A 319 20.52 -22.17 2.83
CA ALA A 319 20.77 -21.49 4.09
C ALA A 319 21.31 -20.05 3.90
N PHE A 320 20.76 -19.09 4.65
CA PHE A 320 21.21 -17.70 4.68
C PHE A 320 20.99 -17.08 6.07
N SER A 321 22.00 -17.13 6.92
CA SER A 321 21.86 -16.69 8.32
C SER A 321 21.66 -15.18 8.45
N LEU A 322 20.57 -14.77 9.10
CA LEU A 322 20.28 -13.37 9.42
C LEU A 322 20.81 -12.91 10.80
N ASN A 323 21.36 -13.82 11.61
CA ASN A 323 21.82 -13.53 12.98
C ASN A 323 22.93 -12.47 13.12
N SER A 324 23.67 -12.18 12.04
CA SER A 324 24.70 -11.12 12.04
C SER A 324 24.13 -9.72 11.83
N TYR A 325 22.83 -9.60 11.53
CA TYR A 325 22.19 -8.34 11.25
C TYR A 325 21.33 -7.91 12.42
N LYS A 326 21.26 -6.59 12.63
CA LYS A 326 20.12 -6.03 13.37
C LYS A 326 18.90 -6.16 12.48
N LEU A 327 17.83 -6.77 12.97
CA LEU A 327 16.59 -6.98 12.23
C LEU A 327 15.50 -6.04 12.76
N LEU A 328 14.65 -5.57 11.85
CA LEU A 328 13.46 -4.79 12.14
C LEU A 328 12.23 -5.44 11.51
N SER A 329 11.07 -5.16 12.08
CA SER A 329 9.79 -5.42 11.45
C SER A 329 9.37 -4.26 10.54
N ILE A 330 8.34 -4.47 9.71
CA ILE A 330 7.76 -3.39 8.89
C ILE A 330 7.23 -2.28 9.79
N GLU A 331 6.54 -2.66 10.87
CA GLU A 331 6.05 -1.72 11.90
C GLU A 331 7.17 -0.83 12.43
N GLU A 332 8.30 -1.41 12.83
CA GLU A 332 9.44 -0.65 13.36
C GLU A 332 10.12 0.21 12.29
N MET A 333 10.27 -0.32 11.08
CA MET A 333 10.84 0.43 9.96
C MET A 333 10.03 1.69 9.63
N LEU A 334 8.70 1.63 9.73
CA LEU A 334 7.84 2.80 9.52
C LEU A 334 7.97 3.84 10.62
N ILE A 335 8.26 3.44 11.86
CA ILE A 335 8.55 4.36 12.97
C ILE A 335 9.88 5.10 12.74
N TYR A 336 10.91 4.39 12.27
CA TYR A 336 12.23 4.97 12.03
C TYR A 336 12.38 5.66 10.67
N LYS A 337 11.37 5.62 9.81
CA LYS A 337 11.43 6.09 8.43
C LYS A 337 11.88 7.56 8.36
N ASP A 338 12.96 7.80 7.63
CA ASP A 338 13.48 9.15 7.34
C ASP A 338 12.91 9.60 5.98
N VAL A 339 11.80 10.36 6.02
CA VAL A 339 11.12 10.82 4.81
C VAL A 339 11.94 11.88 4.07
N GLU A 340 12.69 12.71 4.79
CA GLU A 340 13.51 13.79 4.21
C GLU A 340 14.64 13.20 3.36
N ASP A 341 15.34 12.20 3.88
CA ASP A 341 16.38 11.48 3.12
C ASP A 341 15.82 10.75 1.90
N MET A 342 14.64 10.12 2.04
CA MET A 342 13.97 9.47 0.90
C MET A 342 13.56 10.45 -0.20
N ILE A 343 13.08 11.65 0.17
CA ILE A 343 12.77 12.71 -0.81
C ILE A 343 14.04 13.22 -1.46
N THR A 344 15.10 13.47 -0.67
CA THR A 344 16.42 13.89 -1.18
C THR A 344 16.95 12.88 -2.21
N TYR A 345 16.81 11.58 -1.95
CA TYR A 345 17.20 10.53 -2.91
C TYR A 345 16.40 10.60 -4.22
N ARG A 346 15.08 10.86 -4.14
CA ARG A 346 14.22 11.03 -5.32
C ARG A 346 14.60 12.28 -6.12
N GLU A 347 14.89 13.39 -5.43
CA GLU A 347 15.37 14.62 -6.05
C GLU A 347 16.71 14.42 -6.76
N GLN A 348 17.63 13.65 -6.18
CA GLN A 348 18.89 13.31 -6.85
C GLN A 348 18.64 12.53 -8.15
N ILE A 349 17.70 11.58 -8.17
CA ILE A 349 17.31 10.90 -9.42
C ILE A 349 16.75 11.93 -10.41
N PHE A 350 15.87 12.81 -9.94
CA PHE A 350 15.22 13.80 -10.78
C PHE A 350 16.23 14.73 -11.47
N LEU A 351 17.18 15.26 -10.69
CA LEU A 351 18.22 16.15 -11.20
C LEU A 351 19.12 15.43 -12.21
N GLU A 352 19.50 14.18 -11.96
CA GLU A 352 20.33 13.40 -12.88
C GLU A 352 19.62 13.14 -14.22
N ILE A 353 18.33 12.80 -14.18
CA ILE A 353 17.51 12.60 -15.39
C ILE A 353 17.37 13.91 -16.16
N SER A 354 17.11 15.01 -15.46
CA SER A 354 17.00 16.35 -16.07
C SER A 354 18.29 16.75 -16.78
N LEU A 355 19.44 16.52 -16.13
CA LEU A 355 20.76 16.84 -16.70
C LEU A 355 21.05 16.03 -17.96
N LYS A 356 20.73 14.73 -17.98
CA LYS A 356 20.94 13.87 -19.15
C LYS A 356 19.95 14.15 -20.28
N SER A 357 18.72 14.53 -19.96
CA SER A 357 17.70 14.87 -20.96
C SER A 357 17.99 16.20 -21.67
N ASN A 358 18.74 17.12 -21.04
CA ASN A 358 19.21 18.36 -21.67
C ASN A 358 20.45 18.18 -22.57
N LEU A 359 21.06 16.98 -22.57
CA LEU A 359 22.24 16.63 -23.37
C LEU A 359 21.89 15.82 -24.63
N ILE A 360 20.62 15.45 -24.78
CA ILE A 360 20.02 14.79 -25.95
C ILE A 360 19.15 15.84 -26.66
#